data_AF-A0A6B3FE94-F1
#
_entry.id   AF-A0A6B3FE94-F1
#
_cell.length_a   1.000
_cell.length_b   1.000
_cell.length_c   1.000
_cell.angle_alpha   90.00
_cell.angle_beta   90.00
_cell.angle_gamma   90.00
#
_symmetry.space_group_name_H-M   'P 1'
#
loop_
_entity.id
_entity.type
_entity.pdbx_description
1 polymer ?
#
loop_
_entity_poly.entity_id
_entity_poly.type
_entity_poly.pdbx_seq_one_letter_code
_entity_poly.pdbx_strand_id
1 'polypeptide(L)'
;EITAQNGRYGPYLKRGTDSRSLQTEDQIFDITVDEALAIYAQPKQRGRAAAKPPLKELGEDPVSGKPVVVKDGRFGAYVTDGETNATLRASDSVEDLTPERGYELL
;
A
#
# COMPACT_ATOMS: atom_id res chain seq x y z
N GLU A 1 -27.18 4.51 13.38
CA GLU A 1 -26.54 5.82 13.52
C GLU A 1 -25.33 5.91 12.59
N ILE A 2 -25.17 7.03 11.89
CA ILE A 2 -23.99 7.34 11.07
C ILE A 2 -23.33 8.55 11.71
N THR A 3 -22.02 8.49 11.92
CA THR A 3 -21.24 9.60 12.47
C THR A 3 -20.07 9.92 11.54
N ALA A 4 -19.71 11.19 11.42
CA ALA A 4 -18.47 11.63 10.79
C ALA A 4 -17.44 11.95 11.89
N GLN A 5 -16.21 11.49 11.73
CA GLN A 5 -15.16 11.60 12.76
C GLN A 5 -13.81 11.88 12.12
N ASN A 6 -12.91 12.55 12.85
CA ASN A 6 -11.50 12.68 12.45
C ASN A 6 -10.67 11.57 13.09
N GLY A 7 -9.94 10.79 12.28
CA GLY A 7 -9.14 9.64 12.72
C GLY A 7 -7.67 9.75 12.36
N ARG A 8 -6.86 8.76 12.80
CA ARG A 8 -5.40 8.71 12.54
C ARG A 8 -5.02 8.81 11.07
N TYR A 9 -5.86 8.29 10.17
CA TYR A 9 -5.61 8.24 8.72
C TYR A 9 -6.46 9.26 7.93
N GLY A 10 -7.04 10.24 8.62
CA GLY A 10 -7.93 11.25 8.04
C GLY A 10 -9.39 11.11 8.45
N PRO A 11 -10.25 11.98 7.90
CA PRO A 11 -11.69 12.02 8.19
C PRO A 11 -12.40 10.77 7.65
N TYR A 12 -13.40 10.29 8.37
CA TYR A 12 -14.15 9.08 7.99
C TYR A 12 -15.57 9.06 8.55
N LEU A 13 -16.46 8.37 7.82
CA LEU A 13 -17.78 7.96 8.29
C LEU A 13 -17.70 6.65 9.05
N LYS A 14 -18.52 6.51 10.11
CA LYS A 14 -18.69 5.29 10.90
C LYS A 14 -20.16 4.92 11.04
N ARG A 15 -20.49 3.66 10.71
CA ARG A 15 -21.81 3.03 10.87
C ARG A 15 -21.62 1.63 11.46
N GLY A 16 -21.72 1.53 12.79
CA GLY A 16 -21.40 0.31 13.52
C GLY A 16 -19.92 -0.09 13.35
N THR A 17 -19.68 -1.21 12.69
CA THR A 17 -18.33 -1.72 12.35
C THR A 17 -17.88 -1.35 10.94
N ASP A 18 -18.75 -0.75 10.11
CA ASP A 18 -18.37 -0.25 8.79
C ASP A 18 -17.86 1.18 8.86
N SER A 19 -16.71 1.42 8.22
CA SER A 19 -16.05 2.72 8.17
C SER A 19 -15.67 3.04 6.74
N ARG A 20 -15.88 4.29 6.32
CA ARG A 20 -15.61 4.80 4.97
C ARG A 20 -14.81 6.10 5.06
N SER A 21 -13.68 6.18 4.38
CA SER A 21 -12.88 7.40 4.36
C SER A 21 -13.64 8.53 3.65
N LEU A 22 -13.53 9.73 4.19
CA LEU A 22 -13.93 10.97 3.54
C LEU A 22 -12.73 11.52 2.75
N GLN A 23 -13.00 12.35 1.75
CA GLN A 23 -11.97 12.89 0.87
C GLN A 23 -11.27 14.11 1.47
N THR A 24 -12.00 14.93 2.21
CA THR A 24 -11.50 16.18 2.80
C THR A 24 -11.98 16.34 4.23
N GLU A 25 -11.30 17.19 5.00
CA GLU A 25 -11.65 17.47 6.41
C GLU A 25 -13.00 18.18 6.54
N ASP A 26 -13.33 19.08 5.60
CA ASP A 26 -14.60 19.83 5.58
C ASP A 26 -15.83 18.92 5.52
N GLN A 27 -15.69 17.75 4.88
CA GLN A 27 -16.77 16.76 4.81
C GLN A 27 -17.19 16.22 6.18
N ILE A 28 -16.42 16.43 7.25
CA ILE A 28 -16.90 16.09 8.60
C ILE A 28 -18.14 16.93 8.97
N PHE A 29 -18.18 18.19 8.54
CA PHE A 29 -19.20 19.16 8.91
C PHE A 29 -20.33 19.25 7.88
N ASP A 30 -19.98 19.14 6.59
CA ASP A 30 -20.91 19.45 5.51
C ASP A 30 -21.63 18.22 4.95
N ILE A 31 -21.14 17.01 5.25
CA ILE A 31 -21.71 15.80 4.66
C ILE A 31 -23.15 15.57 5.10
N THR A 32 -24.01 15.36 4.11
CA THR A 32 -25.42 15.05 4.32
C THR A 32 -25.66 13.55 4.54
N VAL A 33 -26.84 13.23 5.06
CA VAL A 33 -27.26 11.83 5.24
C VAL A 33 -27.31 11.09 3.88
N ASP A 34 -27.80 11.74 2.84
CA ASP A 34 -27.93 11.14 1.51
C ASP A 34 -26.56 10.84 0.88
N GLU A 35 -25.60 11.76 1.01
CA GLU A 35 -24.22 11.53 0.56
C GLU A 35 -23.55 10.41 1.34
N ALA A 36 -23.74 10.37 2.66
CA ALA A 36 -23.22 9.28 3.48
C ALA A 36 -23.81 7.92 3.06
N LEU A 37 -25.11 7.86 2.79
CA LEU A 37 -25.76 6.65 2.28
C LEU A 37 -25.23 6.24 0.91
N ALA A 38 -24.99 7.20 0.00
CA ALA A 38 -24.38 6.95 -1.29
C ALA A 38 -22.97 6.35 -1.16
N ILE A 39 -22.15 6.85 -0.22
CA ILE A 39 -20.82 6.30 0.06
C ILE A 39 -20.92 4.86 0.61
N TYR A 40 -21.89 4.57 1.48
CA TYR A 40 -22.09 3.21 1.99
C TYR A 40 -22.63 2.23 0.95
N ALA A 41 -23.34 2.71 -0.08
CA ALA A 41 -23.80 1.88 -1.19
C ALA A 41 -22.64 1.42 -2.10
N GLN A 42 -21.51 2.13 -2.10
CA GLN A 42 -20.34 1.72 -2.85
C GLN A 42 -19.67 0.48 -2.23
N PRO A 43 -19.06 -0.41 -3.04
CA PRO A 43 -18.24 -1.50 -2.53
C PRO A 43 -17.16 -1.00 -1.59
N LYS A 44 -16.88 -1.74 -0.51
CA LYS A 44 -15.86 -1.36 0.45
C LYS A 44 -14.48 -1.42 -0.18
N GLN A 45 -13.91 -0.24 -0.48
CA GLN A 45 -12.51 -0.12 -0.84
C GLN A 45 -11.66 -0.36 0.40
N ARG A 46 -11.14 -1.57 0.55
CA ARG A 46 -10.15 -1.86 1.60
C ARG A 46 -8.89 -1.06 1.29
N GLY A 47 -8.45 -0.27 2.27
CA GLY A 47 -7.25 0.56 2.20
C GLY A 47 -5.97 -0.26 2.04
N ARG A 48 -5.69 -0.67 0.81
CA ARG A 48 -4.40 -0.88 0.19
C ARG A 48 -4.75 -1.18 -1.26
N ALA A 49 -4.30 -0.35 -2.19
CA ALA A 49 -4.31 -0.76 -3.60
C ALA A 49 -3.72 -2.18 -3.65
N ALA A 50 -4.33 -3.07 -4.45
CA ALA A 50 -3.80 -4.41 -4.63
C ALA A 50 -2.29 -4.28 -4.89
N ALA A 51 -1.48 -5.09 -4.19
CA ALA A 51 -0.04 -5.03 -4.34
C ALA A 51 0.26 -5.17 -5.83
N LYS A 52 0.93 -4.17 -6.41
CA LYS A 52 1.39 -4.25 -7.79
C LYS A 52 2.24 -5.53 -7.92
N PRO A 53 2.16 -6.25 -9.05
CA PRO A 53 3.05 -7.37 -9.29
C PRO A 53 4.51 -6.91 -9.19
N PRO A 54 5.44 -7.82 -8.82
CA PRO A 54 6.85 -7.49 -8.77
C PRO A 54 7.34 -7.05 -10.16
N LEU A 55 8.30 -6.12 -10.18
CA LEU A 55 8.97 -5.68 -11.40
C LEU A 55 9.91 -6.76 -11.93
N LYS A 56 10.52 -7.55 -11.04
CA LYS A 56 11.43 -8.65 -11.37
C LYS A 56 11.47 -9.66 -10.23
N GLU A 57 11.52 -10.94 -10.55
CA GLU A 57 11.75 -12.01 -9.57
C GLU A 57 13.20 -12.45 -9.66
N LEU A 58 13.88 -12.53 -8.52
CA LEU A 58 15.29 -12.90 -8.45
C LEU A 58 15.51 -14.36 -8.03
N GLY A 59 14.47 -15.00 -7.50
CA GLY A 59 14.53 -16.38 -6.99
C GLY A 59 14.68 -16.42 -5.48
N GLU A 60 15.12 -17.56 -4.95
CA GLU A 60 15.36 -17.74 -3.52
C GLU A 60 16.80 -17.43 -3.18
N ASP A 61 16.99 -16.62 -2.14
CA ASP A 61 18.33 -16.36 -1.59
C ASP A 61 18.90 -17.65 -0.96
N PRO A 62 20.09 -18.11 -1.38
CA PRO A 62 20.70 -19.33 -0.85
C PRO A 62 21.04 -19.27 0.64
N VAL A 63 21.14 -18.08 1.25
CA VAL A 63 21.46 -17.92 2.68
C VAL A 63 20.20 -17.92 3.55
N SER A 64 19.23 -17.08 3.22
CA SER A 64 17.98 -16.98 3.99
C SER A 64 16.91 -17.99 3.59
N GLY A 65 17.00 -18.56 2.38
CA GLY A 65 15.98 -19.43 1.79
C GLY A 65 14.68 -18.71 1.43
N LYS A 66 14.68 -17.37 1.43
CA LYS A 66 13.47 -16.57 1.19
C LYS A 66 13.37 -16.13 -0.27
N PRO A 67 12.15 -16.01 -0.81
CA PRO A 67 11.93 -15.51 -2.16
C PRO A 67 12.20 -14.01 -2.23
N VAL A 68 13.09 -13.60 -3.13
CA VAL A 68 13.52 -12.23 -3.33
C VAL A 68 12.95 -11.68 -4.63
N VAL A 69 12.36 -10.48 -4.52
CA VAL A 69 11.71 -9.79 -5.65
C VAL A 69 12.00 -8.30 -5.63
N VAL A 70 11.97 -7.68 -6.81
CA VAL A 70 12.02 -6.23 -7.00
C VAL A 70 10.60 -5.70 -7.11
N LYS A 71 10.26 -4.63 -6.39
CA LYS A 71 8.95 -3.98 -6.45
C LYS A 71 9.05 -2.47 -6.67
N ASP A 72 7.99 -1.90 -7.24
CA ASP A 72 7.82 -0.45 -7.37
C ASP A 72 7.28 0.14 -6.07
N GLY A 73 8.02 1.07 -5.46
CA GLY A 73 7.70 1.70 -4.18
C GLY A 73 7.58 3.22 -4.26
N ARG A 74 7.08 3.84 -3.19
CA ARG A 74 6.90 5.31 -3.10
C ARG A 74 8.20 6.08 -3.36
N PHE A 75 9.34 5.50 -3.02
CA PHE A 75 10.67 6.13 -3.09
C PHE A 75 11.53 5.57 -4.25
N GLY A 76 10.91 4.85 -5.19
CA GLY A 76 11.60 4.14 -6.26
C GLY A 76 11.54 2.62 -6.09
N ALA A 77 12.18 1.92 -7.03
CA ALA A 77 12.27 0.47 -7.02
C ALA A 77 13.11 -0.03 -5.83
N TYR A 78 12.71 -1.16 -5.25
CA TYR A 78 13.39 -1.76 -4.10
C TYR A 78 13.35 -3.28 -4.16
N VAL A 79 14.35 -3.92 -3.58
CA VAL A 79 14.44 -5.37 -3.37
C VAL A 79 13.79 -5.71 -2.04
N THR A 80 13.07 -6.84 -1.97
CA THR A 80 12.50 -7.37 -0.73
C THR A 80 12.43 -8.89 -0.71
N ASP A 81 12.70 -9.49 0.45
CA ASP A 81 12.43 -10.91 0.78
C ASP A 81 11.07 -11.11 1.49
N GLY A 82 10.27 -10.05 1.62
CA GLY A 82 9.01 -10.01 2.37
C GLY A 82 9.13 -9.47 3.80
N GLU A 83 10.33 -9.42 4.37
CA GLU A 83 10.59 -8.88 5.72
C GLU A 83 11.51 -7.65 5.66
N THR A 84 12.66 -7.80 5.00
CA THR A 84 13.64 -6.75 4.74
C THR A 84 13.37 -6.07 3.40
N ASN A 85 13.67 -4.78 3.33
CA ASN A 85 13.47 -3.97 2.14
C ASN A 85 14.69 -3.06 1.91
N ALA A 86 15.21 -3.05 0.69
CA ALA A 86 16.36 -2.24 0.30
C ALA A 86 16.08 -1.50 -1.01
N THR A 87 16.11 -0.16 -0.97
CA THR A 87 15.92 0.68 -2.17
C THR A 87 17.08 0.49 -3.14
N LEU A 88 16.78 0.33 -4.43
CA LEU A 88 17.80 0.26 -5.48
C LEU A 88 18.54 1.59 -5.60
N ARG A 89 19.86 1.52 -5.72
CA ARG A 89 20.72 2.70 -5.96
C ARG A 89 20.67 3.06 -7.44
N ALA A 90 21.09 4.28 -7.77
CA ALA A 90 21.12 4.75 -9.16
C ALA A 90 21.99 3.88 -10.10
N SER A 91 22.96 3.14 -9.54
CA SER A 91 23.81 2.20 -10.27
C SER A 91 23.14 0.85 -10.54
N ASP A 92 22.11 0.49 -9.78
CA ASP A 92 21.42 -0.79 -9.87
C ASP A 92 20.12 -0.60 -10.68
N SER A 93 20.18 -0.87 -12.00
CA SER A 93 18.98 -0.84 -12.85
C SER A 93 18.13 -2.10 -12.61
N VAL A 94 16.81 -2.00 -12.71
CA VAL A 94 15.92 -3.16 -12.53
C VAL A 94 16.19 -4.24 -13.58
N GLU A 95 16.51 -3.82 -14.80
CA GLU A 95 16.74 -4.70 -15.94
C GLU A 95 18.03 -5.52 -15.75
N ASP A 96 19.11 -4.87 -15.33
CA ASP A 96 20.45 -5.49 -15.24
C ASP A 96 20.72 -6.14 -13.88
N LEU A 97 19.84 -5.95 -12.89
CA LEU A 97 20.04 -6.49 -11.54
C LEU A 97 20.12 -8.03 -11.56
N THR A 98 21.24 -8.57 -11.08
CA THR A 98 21.42 -10.02 -10.92
C THR A 98 20.83 -10.51 -9.59
N PRO A 99 20.47 -11.80 -9.49
CA PRO A 99 20.01 -12.39 -8.23
C PRO A 99 20.99 -12.19 -7.08
N GLU A 100 22.28 -12.46 -7.31
CA GLU A 100 23.33 -12.35 -6.29
C GLU A 100 23.41 -10.92 -5.75
N ARG A 101 23.36 -9.94 -6.65
CA ARG A 101 23.37 -8.53 -6.27
C ARG A 101 22.11 -8.15 -5.48
N GLY A 102 20.96 -8.71 -5.83
CA GLY A 102 19.73 -8.51 -5.07
C GLY A 102 19.82 -9.08 -3.66
N TYR A 103 20.44 -10.24 -3.49
CA TYR A 103 20.64 -10.86 -2.18
C TYR A 103 21.61 -10.05 -1.31
N GLU A 104 22.67 -9.49 -1.89
CA GLU A 104 23.61 -8.60 -1.17
C GLU A 104 22.99 -7.31 -0.63
N LEU A 105 21.87 -6.86 -1.21
CA LEU A 105 21.21 -5.62 -0.80
C LEU A 105 20.29 -5.82 0.43
N LEU A 106 19.91 -7.05 0.74
CA LEU A 106 19.02 -7.41 1.85
C LEU A 106 19.80 -7.80 3.12
#